data_AF-A0A097PLR9-F1
#
_entry.id   AF-A0A097PLR9-F1
#
_cell.length_a   1.000
_cell.length_b   1.000
_cell.length_c   1.000
_cell.angle_alpha   90.00
_cell.angle_beta   90.00
_cell.angle_gamma   90.00
#
_symmetry.space_group_name_H-M   'P 1'
#
loop_
_entity.id
_entity.type
_entity.pdbx_description
1 polymer ?
#
loop_
_entity_poly.entity_id
_entity_poly.type
_entity_poly.pdbx_seq_one_letter_code
_entity_poly.pdbx_strand_id
1 'polypeptide(L)'
;MHIKEKIVPLKIDLRVNNTVIRDQFLWDISNLESDPEEFARTFCKDLDIGDPEVGPAIAVSIREQLYEIATQSISSARETRVGKKGRRGADIVANSKAGNTVDLGKLFGSKGSVIRKRKEWYLYEPIVDILSNEEVGALDAREELNAR
;
A
#
# COMPACT_ATOMS: atom_id res chain seq x y z
N MET A 1 -16.99 6.07 21.27
CA MET A 1 -16.78 4.73 20.68
C MET A 1 -15.29 4.58 20.45
N HIS A 2 -14.62 3.61 21.08
CA HIS A 2 -13.23 3.30 20.74
C HIS A 2 -13.27 2.36 19.54
N ILE A 3 -12.93 2.89 18.36
CA ILE A 3 -12.70 2.06 17.18
C ILE A 3 -11.43 1.27 17.48
N LYS A 4 -11.49 -0.05 17.31
CA LYS A 4 -10.31 -0.89 17.50
C LYS A 4 -9.27 -0.53 16.45
N GLU A 5 -8.06 -0.20 16.91
CA GLU A 5 -6.92 0.12 16.05
C GLU A 5 -6.74 -0.94 14.96
N LYS A 6 -6.64 -0.50 13.71
CA LYS A 6 -6.46 -1.40 12.57
C LYS A 6 -5.41 -0.81 11.64
N ILE A 7 -4.18 -1.25 11.86
CA ILE A 7 -3.04 -0.84 11.07
C ILE A 7 -2.80 -1.85 9.94
N VAL A 8 -2.57 -1.34 8.74
CA VAL A 8 -2.32 -2.11 7.51
C VAL A 8 -1.05 -1.62 6.83
N PRO A 9 -0.31 -2.49 6.11
CA PRO A 9 0.81 -2.04 5.31
C PRO A 9 0.29 -1.48 4.00
N LEU A 10 0.76 -0.29 3.62
CA LEU A 10 0.55 0.29 2.29
C LEU A 10 1.88 0.28 1.55
N LYS A 11 1.83 -0.02 0.26
CA LYS A 11 3.01 0.00 -0.61
C LYS A 11 2.80 1.00 -1.75
N ILE A 12 3.77 1.87 -1.94
CA ILE A 12 3.81 2.80 -3.07
C ILE A 12 4.83 2.27 -4.07
N ASP A 13 4.44 2.21 -5.34
CA ASP A 13 5.28 1.82 -6.47
C ASP A 13 4.77 2.62 -7.68
N LEU A 14 5.21 3.86 -7.77
CA LEU A 14 4.67 4.85 -8.71
C LEU A 14 5.79 5.43 -9.57
N ARG A 15 5.44 5.70 -10.82
CA ARG A 15 6.25 6.52 -11.73
C ARG A 15 5.40 7.69 -12.18
N VAL A 16 5.87 8.90 -11.90
CA VAL A 16 5.22 10.15 -12.28
C VAL A 16 6.26 10.97 -13.02
N ASN A 17 6.01 11.22 -14.31
CA ASN A 17 6.97 11.88 -15.19
C ASN A 17 8.34 11.19 -15.15
N ASN A 18 9.34 11.89 -14.63
CA ASN A 18 10.72 11.44 -14.47
C ASN A 18 11.01 10.89 -13.06
N THR A 19 10.05 10.89 -12.14
CA THR A 19 10.27 10.49 -10.75
C THR A 19 9.68 9.10 -10.50
N VAL A 20 10.50 8.16 -10.02
CA VAL A 20 10.07 6.83 -9.58
C VAL A 20 10.16 6.74 -8.08
N ILE A 21 9.07 6.32 -7.43
CA ILE A 21 8.93 6.29 -5.98
C ILE A 21 8.52 4.90 -5.55
N ARG A 22 9.30 4.32 -4.64
CA ARG A 22 9.01 3.03 -4.02
C ARG A 22 9.13 3.16 -2.52
N ASP A 23 8.05 2.89 -1.81
CA ASP A 23 8.04 2.91 -0.36
C ASP A 23 7.03 1.90 0.21
N GLN A 24 7.20 1.55 1.48
CA GLN A 24 6.22 0.80 2.25
C GLN A 24 6.12 1.40 3.64
N PHE A 25 4.89 1.66 4.09
CA PHE A 25 4.62 2.19 5.42
C PHE A 25 3.39 1.55 6.03
N LEU A 26 3.16 1.85 7.31
CA LEU A 26 2.00 1.37 8.05
C LEU A 26 0.98 2.49 8.15
N TRP A 27 -0.28 2.19 7.89
CA TRP A 27 -1.39 3.13 7.94
C TRP A 27 -2.46 2.64 8.91
N ASP A 28 -2.89 3.50 9.83
CA ASP A 28 -4.03 3.20 10.69
C ASP A 28 -5.34 3.61 10.02
N ILE A 29 -6.14 2.63 9.61
CA ILE A 29 -7.43 2.89 8.95
C ILE A 29 -8.54 3.27 9.95
N SER A 30 -8.28 3.09 11.25
CA SER A 30 -9.23 3.47 12.30
C SER A 30 -9.11 4.95 12.69
N ASN A 31 -7.99 5.58 12.34
CA ASN A 31 -7.79 7.01 12.55
C ASN A 31 -8.45 7.82 11.43
N LEU A 32 -9.58 8.44 11.74
CA LEU A 32 -10.34 9.29 10.81
C LEU A 32 -9.70 10.66 10.57
N GLU A 33 -8.70 11.05 11.36
CA GLU A 33 -7.94 12.29 11.19
C GLU A 33 -6.75 12.12 10.24
N SER A 34 -6.42 10.88 9.84
CA SER A 34 -5.33 10.62 8.89
C SER A 34 -5.72 11.12 7.48
N ASP A 35 -5.07 12.19 7.01
CA ASP A 35 -5.24 12.74 5.66
C ASP A 35 -4.14 12.22 4.70
N PRO A 36 -4.48 11.40 3.68
CA PRO A 36 -3.53 10.96 2.66
C PRO A 36 -2.85 12.12 1.92
N GLU A 37 -3.55 13.23 1.73
CA GLU A 37 -3.04 14.41 1.06
C GLU A 37 -1.99 15.14 1.92
N GLU A 38 -2.20 15.23 3.23
CA GLU A 38 -1.22 15.77 4.18
C GLU A 38 0.03 14.90 4.28
N PHE A 39 -0.16 13.58 4.34
CA PHE A 39 0.95 12.64 4.30
C PHE A 39 1.77 12.82 3.03
N ALA A 40 1.12 12.87 1.86
CA ALA A 40 1.81 13.03 0.58
C ALA A 40 2.58 14.36 0.48
N ARG A 41 2.00 15.47 0.95
CA ARG A 41 2.69 16.77 1.00
C ARG A 41 3.94 16.71 1.87
N THR A 42 3.84 16.08 3.04
CA THR A 42 4.96 15.94 3.98
C THR A 42 6.03 15.03 3.40
N PHE A 43 5.65 13.90 2.81
CA PHE A 43 6.56 12.98 2.13
C PHE A 43 7.37 13.66 1.03
N CYS A 44 6.71 14.42 0.14
CA CYS A 44 7.41 15.16 -0.91
C CYS A 44 8.37 16.21 -0.34
N LYS A 45 7.96 16.90 0.74
CA LYS A 45 8.80 17.91 1.39
C LYS A 45 10.04 17.30 2.06
N ASP A 46 9.88 16.17 2.74
CA ASP A 46 10.96 15.52 3.48
C ASP A 46 12.01 14.89 2.54
N LEU A 47 11.60 14.45 1.35
CA LEU A 47 12.46 13.86 0.33
C LEU A 47 12.89 14.85 -0.78
N ASP A 48 12.59 16.14 -0.61
CA ASP A 48 12.92 17.21 -1.57
C ASP A 48 12.42 16.95 -3.00
N ILE A 49 11.20 16.40 -3.11
CA ILE A 49 10.58 16.10 -4.40
C ILE A 49 9.91 17.38 -4.94
N GLY A 50 10.50 17.92 -6.00
CA GLY A 50 10.02 19.17 -6.62
C GLY A 50 8.87 19.02 -7.62
N ASP A 51 8.56 17.80 -8.08
CA ASP A 51 7.47 17.58 -9.04
C ASP A 51 6.09 17.72 -8.36
N PRO A 52 5.26 18.70 -8.77
CA PRO A 52 3.96 18.95 -8.15
C PRO A 52 2.93 17.84 -8.39
N GLU A 53 3.11 16.97 -9.39
CA GLU A 53 2.18 15.88 -9.69
C GLU A 53 2.39 14.64 -8.81
N VAL A 54 3.58 14.51 -8.21
CA VAL A 54 3.93 13.38 -7.35
C VAL A 54 3.05 13.31 -6.10
N GLY A 55 2.87 14.42 -5.39
CA GLY A 55 2.09 14.46 -4.16
C GLY A 55 0.64 13.98 -4.36
N PRO A 56 -0.10 14.54 -5.34
CA PRO A 56 -1.41 14.04 -5.73
C PRO A 56 -1.42 12.55 -6.09
N ALA A 57 -0.44 12.06 -6.85
CA ALA A 57 -0.36 10.65 -7.25
C ALA A 57 -0.18 9.70 -6.04
N ILE A 58 0.69 10.07 -5.09
CA ILE A 58 0.86 9.35 -3.83
C ILE A 58 -0.46 9.28 -3.06
N ALA A 59 -1.15 10.42 -2.92
CA ALA A 59 -2.41 10.48 -2.19
C ALA A 59 -3.51 9.62 -2.84
N VAL A 60 -3.60 9.62 -4.19
CA VAL A 60 -4.50 8.73 -4.94
C VAL A 60 -4.17 7.27 -4.64
N SER A 61 -2.90 6.87 -4.73
CA SER A 61 -2.47 5.48 -4.49
C SER A 61 -2.83 5.00 -3.08
N ILE A 62 -2.69 5.86 -2.07
CA ILE A 62 -3.10 5.56 -0.70
C ILE A 62 -4.62 5.33 -0.63
N ARG A 63 -5.42 6.26 -1.19
CA ARG A 63 -6.89 6.15 -1.18
C ARG A 63 -7.39 4.90 -1.89
N GLU A 64 -6.78 4.54 -3.02
CA GLU A 64 -7.11 3.31 -3.77
C GLU A 64 -6.89 2.06 -2.91
N GLN A 65 -5.71 1.93 -2.29
CA GLN A 65 -5.43 0.80 -1.41
C GLN A 65 -6.37 0.74 -0.20
N LEU A 66 -6.69 1.89 0.41
CA LEU A 66 -7.65 1.95 1.53
C LEU A 66 -9.06 1.51 1.09
N TYR A 67 -9.49 1.93 -0.11
CA TYR A 67 -10.78 1.52 -0.68
C TYR A 67 -10.84 0.01 -0.96
N GLU A 68 -9.77 -0.57 -1.50
CA GLU A 68 -9.67 -2.02 -1.72
C GLU A 68 -9.76 -2.80 -0.42
N ILE A 69 -9.01 -2.39 0.61
CA ILE A 69 -9.01 -3.02 1.94
C ILE A 69 -10.41 -2.95 2.57
N ALA A 70 -11.08 -1.80 2.46
CA ALA A 70 -12.44 -1.64 2.95
C ALA A 70 -13.40 -2.60 2.23
N THR A 71 -13.33 -2.67 0.89
CA THR A 71 -14.19 -3.52 0.06
C THR A 71 -13.98 -5.00 0.36
N GLN A 72 -12.73 -5.47 0.48
CA GLN A 72 -12.40 -6.87 0.80
C GLN A 72 -12.91 -7.28 2.20
N SER A 73 -12.85 -6.35 3.17
CA SER A 73 -13.35 -6.61 4.52
C SER A 73 -14.86 -6.83 4.57
N ILE A 74 -15.61 -6.17 3.67
CA ILE A 74 -17.05 -6.32 3.54
C ILE A 74 -17.41 -7.64 2.85
N SER A 75 -16.70 -8.01 1.78
CA SER A 75 -16.93 -9.26 1.05
C SER A 75 -16.72 -10.51 1.92
N SER A 76 -15.64 -10.54 2.70
CA SER A 76 -15.36 -11.63 3.65
C SER A 76 -16.37 -11.71 4.81
N ALA A 77 -16.92 -10.57 5.25
CA ALA A 77 -18.00 -10.51 6.23
C ALA A 77 -19.36 -11.00 5.69
N ARG A 78 -19.56 -10.95 4.36
CA ARG A 78 -20.78 -11.48 3.70
C ARG A 78 -20.73 -12.99 3.54
N GLU A 79 -19.57 -13.55 3.22
CA GLU A 79 -19.39 -14.99 3.03
C GLU A 79 -19.54 -15.78 4.34
N THR A 80 -19.08 -15.23 5.46
CA THR A 80 -19.23 -15.85 6.79
C THR A 80 -20.68 -15.98 7.28
N ARG A 81 -21.64 -15.24 6.70
CA ARG A 81 -23.07 -15.35 7.05
C ARG A 81 -23.83 -16.40 6.24
N VAL A 82 -23.30 -16.86 5.11
CA VAL A 82 -23.96 -17.83 4.22
C VAL A 82 -23.47 -19.28 4.46
N GLY A 83 -22.38 -19.47 5.20
CA GLY A 83 -21.69 -20.76 5.38
C GLY A 83 -22.24 -21.76 6.41
N LYS A 84 -23.54 -21.76 6.73
CA LYS A 84 -24.16 -22.83 7.57
C LYS A 84 -25.17 -23.70 6.82
N LYS A 85 -24.88 -24.10 5.57
CA LYS A 85 -25.49 -25.30 4.97
C LYS A 85 -24.67 -25.79 3.77
N GLY A 86 -24.20 -27.04 3.83
CA GLY A 86 -23.83 -27.80 2.63
C GLY A 86 -22.35 -28.14 2.51
N ARG A 87 -22.10 -29.40 2.19
CA ARG A 87 -20.81 -30.09 2.11
C ARG A 87 -20.20 -29.96 0.71
N ARG A 88 -18.85 -29.92 0.69
CA ARG A 88 -17.90 -30.51 -0.28
C ARG A 88 -17.91 -30.00 -1.74
N GLY A 89 -16.73 -29.52 -2.16
CA GLY A 89 -16.17 -29.80 -3.48
C GLY A 89 -16.23 -28.64 -4.47
N ALA A 90 -15.18 -27.82 -4.49
CA ALA A 90 -14.66 -27.13 -5.67
C ALA A 90 -13.33 -26.49 -5.28
N ASP A 91 -12.24 -26.97 -5.87
CA ASP A 91 -10.93 -26.33 -5.78
C ASP A 91 -11.02 -24.95 -6.44
N ILE A 92 -11.21 -23.90 -5.64
CA ILE A 92 -10.88 -22.54 -6.06
C ILE A 92 -9.43 -22.35 -5.70
N VAL A 93 -8.55 -22.55 -6.69
CA VAL A 93 -7.19 -22.01 -6.68
C VAL A 93 -7.33 -20.49 -6.73
N ALA A 94 -7.56 -19.90 -5.55
CA ALA A 94 -7.39 -18.48 -5.34
C ALA A 94 -5.87 -18.24 -5.32
N ASN A 95 -5.30 -17.93 -6.49
CA ASN A 95 -3.98 -17.33 -6.58
C ASN A 95 -4.04 -15.90 -6.05
N SER A 96 -4.34 -15.76 -4.76
CA SER A 96 -4.09 -14.53 -4.05
C SER A 96 -2.60 -14.55 -3.73
N LYS A 97 -1.81 -13.78 -4.48
CA LYS A 97 -0.68 -13.07 -3.85
C LYS A 97 -1.28 -12.11 -2.82
N ALA A 98 -1.89 -12.66 -1.79
CA ALA A 98 -2.43 -11.94 -0.66
C ALA A 98 -1.21 -11.34 0.00
N GLY A 99 -1.09 -10.02 -0.14
CA GLY A 99 -0.05 -9.23 0.52
C GLY A 99 0.08 -9.71 1.96
N ASN A 100 1.33 -9.90 2.39
CA ASN A 100 1.68 -10.28 3.74
C ASN A 100 0.83 -9.47 4.73
N THR A 101 -0.22 -10.07 5.28
CA THR A 101 -0.97 -9.44 6.36
C THR A 101 0.01 -9.37 7.52
N VAL A 102 0.53 -8.17 7.77
CA VAL A 102 1.38 -7.94 8.94
C VAL A 102 0.53 -8.22 10.16
N ASP A 103 0.85 -9.31 10.85
CA ASP A 103 0.18 -9.71 12.08
C ASP A 103 0.41 -8.63 13.14
N LEU A 104 -0.61 -7.80 13.34
CA LEU A 104 -0.52 -6.61 14.19
C LEU A 104 -0.22 -6.95 15.65
N GLY A 105 -0.60 -8.16 16.10
CA GLY A 105 -0.25 -8.66 17.42
C GLY A 105 1.25 -8.80 17.63
N LYS A 106 2.03 -8.97 16.54
CA LYS A 106 3.50 -9.00 16.57
C LYS A 106 4.15 -7.62 16.51
N LEU A 107 3.49 -6.62 15.94
CA LEU A 107 4.04 -5.26 15.83
C LEU A 107 3.75 -4.40 17.07
N PHE A 108 2.53 -4.46 17.63
CA PHE A 108 2.09 -3.54 18.70
C PHE A 108 1.47 -4.23 19.94
N GLY A 109 1.51 -5.56 20.05
CA GLY A 109 1.08 -6.27 21.28
C GLY A 109 2.06 -6.09 22.45
N SER A 110 1.87 -6.79 23.57
CA SER A 110 2.81 -6.76 24.73
C SER A 110 4.24 -7.25 24.42
N LYS A 111 4.47 -7.79 23.21
CA LYS A 111 5.79 -8.15 22.66
C LYS A 111 6.17 -7.33 21.42
N GLY A 112 5.39 -6.30 21.09
CA GLY A 112 5.65 -5.35 20.02
C GLY A 112 6.87 -4.50 20.32
N SER A 113 7.57 -4.07 19.29
CA SER A 113 8.77 -3.24 19.39
C SER A 113 8.59 -2.01 18.53
N VAL A 114 8.83 -0.83 19.11
CA VAL A 114 8.91 0.44 18.37
C VAL A 114 10.05 0.39 17.35
N ILE A 115 11.11 -0.35 17.64
CA ILE A 115 12.26 -0.54 16.75
C ILE A 115 11.98 -1.73 15.82
N ARG A 116 11.96 -1.46 14.51
CA ARG A 116 11.91 -2.52 13.48
C ARG A 116 13.14 -3.41 13.54
N LYS A 117 12.99 -4.69 13.22
CA LYS A 117 14.15 -5.60 13.12
C LYS A 117 15.06 -5.12 12.00
N ARG A 118 16.38 -5.18 12.19
CA ARG A 118 17.37 -4.74 11.18
C ARG A 118 17.14 -5.35 9.80
N LYS A 119 16.75 -6.63 9.75
CA LYS A 119 16.44 -7.35 8.51
C LYS A 119 15.16 -6.88 7.79
N GLU A 120 14.40 -5.96 8.36
CA GLU A 120 13.18 -5.42 7.77
C GLU A 120 13.36 -3.93 7.41
N TRP A 121 14.49 -3.30 7.75
CA TRP A 121 14.69 -1.87 7.53
C TRP A 121 14.58 -1.49 6.06
N TYR A 122 15.20 -2.27 5.16
CA TYR A 122 15.18 -2.03 3.72
C TYR A 122 13.76 -2.07 3.11
N LEU A 123 12.78 -2.66 3.81
CA LEU A 123 11.40 -2.69 3.33
C LEU A 123 10.68 -1.36 3.56
N TYR A 124 11.10 -0.58 4.54
CA TYR A 124 10.45 0.65 5.00
C TYR A 124 11.35 1.88 4.78
N GLU A 125 12.25 1.77 3.82
CA GLU A 125 13.12 2.86 3.38
C GLU A 125 12.57 3.38 2.05
N PRO A 126 12.20 4.67 1.96
CA PRO A 126 11.70 5.23 0.72
C PRO A 126 12.84 5.33 -0.30
N ILE A 127 12.57 4.89 -1.52
CA ILE A 127 13.47 4.99 -2.67
C ILE A 127 12.86 5.97 -3.66
N VAL A 128 13.62 7.01 -4.01
CA VAL A 128 13.24 8.00 -5.02
C VAL A 128 14.34 8.06 -6.08
N ASP A 129 14.00 7.67 -7.30
CA ASP A 129 14.90 7.68 -8.44
C ASP A 129 14.44 8.75 -9.44
N ILE A 130 15.33 9.66 -9.84
CA ILE A 130 15.05 10.67 -10.88
C ILE A 130 15.66 10.20 -12.20
N LEU A 131 14.79 9.93 -13.17
CA LEU A 131 15.13 9.42 -14.49
C LEU A 131 15.46 10.55 -15.46
N SER A 132 16.46 10.31 -16.31
CA SER A 132 16.72 11.13 -17.48
C SER A 132 15.59 11.00 -18.52
N ASN A 133 15.47 11.99 -19.41
CA ASN A 133 14.48 11.95 -20.48
C ASN A 133 14.68 10.76 -21.44
N GLU A 134 15.93 10.29 -21.60
CA GLU A 134 16.24 9.09 -22.39
C GLU A 134 15.72 7.83 -21.71
N GLU A 135 15.91 7.69 -20.40
CA GLU A 135 15.37 6.57 -19.62
C GLU A 135 13.85 6.56 -19.61
N VAL A 136 13.21 7.72 -19.45
CA VAL A 136 11.75 7.85 -19.54
C VAL A 136 11.24 7.39 -20.90
N GLY A 137 11.84 7.91 -21.99
CA GLY A 137 11.46 7.51 -23.35
C GLY A 137 11.67 6.02 -23.63
N ALA A 138 12.73 5.42 -23.08
CA ALA A 138 12.98 3.99 -23.19
C ALA A 138 11.95 3.15 -22.42
N LEU A 139 11.53 3.60 -21.23
CA LEU A 139 10.49 2.95 -20.44
C LEU A 139 9.12 3.03 -21.13
N ASP A 140 8.75 4.21 -21.64
CA ASP A 140 7.49 4.41 -22.37
C ASP A 140 7.40 3.51 -23.60
N ALA A 141 8.46 3.45 -24.41
CA ALA A 141 8.50 2.57 -25.57
C ALA A 141 8.34 1.09 -25.20
N ARG A 142 8.91 0.67 -24.06
CA ARG A 142 8.77 -0.70 -23.56
C ARG A 142 7.37 -0.98 -23.02
N GLU A 143 6.76 -0.03 -22.32
CA GLU A 143 5.39 -0.13 -21.81
C GLU A 143 4.38 -0.21 -22.97
N GLU A 144 4.55 0.59 -24.02
CA GLU A 144 3.70 0.56 -25.21
C GLU A 144 3.77 -0.79 -25.94
N LEU A 145 4.96 -1.40 -26.03
CA LEU A 145 5.12 -2.73 -26.60
C LEU A 145 4.44 -3.81 -25.75
N ASN A 146 4.52 -3.72 -24.44
CA ASN A 146 3.86 -4.69 -23.54
C ASN A 146 2.33 -4.56 -23.53
N ALA A 147 1.81 -3.40 -23.92
CA ALA A 147 0.38 -3.13 -24.00
C ALA A 147 -0.28 -3.61 -25.31
N ARG A 148 0.52 -4.00 -26.32
CA ARG A 148 0.05 -4.55 -27.61
C ARG A 148 -0.05 -6.07 -27.57
#